data_AF-A0A482YYT8-F1
#
_entry.id   AF-A0A482YYT8-F1
#
_cell.length_a   1.000
_cell.length_b   1.000
_cell.length_c   1.000
_cell.angle_alpha   90.00
_cell.angle_beta   90.00
_cell.angle_gamma   90.00
#
_symmetry.space_group_name_H-M   'P 1'
#
loop_
_entity.id
_entity.type
_entity.pdbx_description
1 polymer ?
#
loop_
_entity_poly.entity_id
_entity_poly.type
_entity_poly.pdbx_seq_one_letter_code
_entity_poly.pdbx_strand_id
1 'polypeptide(L)'
;MIKLSVSQAARRLGVSRVNIQNQINSGRLQTHEGYVTMDSIRLAYPLQSLHSERDAHLQKMQKIKANAMYKAHAVDVVKRENEQALMTIIATLKSSLYKEELKNEHHQMVFIELGERLELLEKCCHQQDKQPLNELQNWIDQQTH
;
A
#
# COMPACT_ATOMS: atom_id res chain seq x y z
N MET A 1 -33.92 -13.31 33.55
CA MET A 1 -34.54 -11.98 33.76
C MET A 1 -33.43 -10.92 33.75
N ILE A 2 -33.45 -9.97 32.81
CA ILE A 2 -32.41 -8.92 32.73
C ILE A 2 -32.77 -7.80 33.73
N LYS A 3 -31.98 -7.66 34.79
CA LYS A 3 -32.12 -6.58 35.80
C LYS A 3 -31.23 -5.39 35.40
N LEU A 4 -31.81 -4.19 35.34
CA LEU A 4 -31.10 -2.95 35.02
C LEU A 4 -31.16 -2.00 36.22
N SER A 5 -30.06 -1.31 36.51
CA SER A 5 -30.12 -0.20 37.46
C SER A 5 -30.89 0.97 36.86
N VAL A 6 -31.44 1.84 37.71
CA VAL A 6 -32.17 3.06 37.28
C VAL A 6 -31.34 3.90 36.30
N SER A 7 -30.03 4.03 36.55
CA SER A 7 -29.12 4.78 35.67
C SER A 7 -28.88 4.07 34.33
N GLN A 8 -28.81 2.74 34.32
CA GLN A 8 -28.68 1.96 33.07
C GLN A 8 -29.97 2.01 32.24
N ALA A 9 -31.14 1.94 32.89
CA ALA A 9 -32.43 2.08 32.23
C ALA A 9 -32.60 3.47 31.61
N ALA A 10 -32.30 4.52 32.38
CA ALA A 10 -32.32 5.92 31.93
C ALA A 10 -31.45 6.13 30.68
N ARG A 11 -30.22 5.59 30.71
CA ARG A 11 -29.27 5.71 29.60
C ARG A 11 -29.77 4.99 28.34
N ARG A 12 -30.29 3.76 28.46
CA ARG A 12 -30.79 2.99 27.32
C ARG A 12 -32.06 3.57 26.70
N LEU A 13 -32.88 4.26 27.48
CA LEU A 13 -34.10 4.93 27.02
C LEU A 13 -33.85 6.36 26.53
N GLY A 14 -32.64 6.91 26.74
CA GLY A 14 -32.33 8.30 26.39
C GLY A 14 -33.08 9.33 27.24
N VAL A 15 -33.51 8.97 28.46
CA VAL A 15 -34.25 9.85 29.38
C VAL A 15 -33.45 10.14 30.65
N SER A 16 -33.75 11.24 31.34
CA SER A 16 -33.11 11.58 32.61
C SER A 16 -33.41 10.53 33.70
N ARG A 17 -32.42 10.27 34.56
CA ARG A 17 -32.56 9.42 35.76
C ARG A 17 -33.73 9.87 36.64
N VAL A 18 -33.94 11.18 36.75
CA VAL A 18 -35.04 11.77 37.54
C VAL A 18 -36.40 11.39 36.95
N ASN A 19 -36.51 11.31 35.62
CA ASN A 19 -37.75 10.92 34.96
C ASN A 19 -38.10 9.44 35.27
N ILE A 20 -37.11 8.54 35.22
CA ILE A 20 -37.29 7.14 35.63
C ILE A 20 -37.70 7.04 37.10
N GLN A 21 -37.04 7.81 37.98
CA GLN A 21 -37.39 7.83 39.40
C GLN A 21 -38.81 8.33 39.64
N ASN A 22 -39.27 9.35 38.91
CA ASN A 22 -40.63 9.85 38.99
C ASN A 22 -41.66 8.81 38.50
N GLN A 23 -41.34 8.02 37.46
CA GLN A 23 -42.21 6.92 37.02
C GLN A 23 -42.30 5.79 38.05
N ILE A 24 -41.21 5.51 38.78
CA ILE A 24 -41.21 4.56 39.90
C ILE A 24 -42.09 5.08 41.04
N ASN A 25 -41.88 6.35 41.43
CA ASN A 25 -42.63 6.97 42.54
C ASN A 25 -44.12 7.13 42.23
N SER A 26 -44.50 7.29 40.96
CA SER A 26 -45.89 7.35 40.50
C SER A 26 -46.53 5.97 40.25
N GLY A 27 -45.80 4.88 40.53
CA GLY A 27 -46.30 3.51 40.40
C GLY A 27 -46.41 3.00 38.95
N ARG A 28 -46.02 3.80 37.96
CA ARG A 28 -46.07 3.45 36.53
C ARG A 28 -44.95 2.51 36.10
N LEU A 29 -43.83 2.51 36.82
CA LEU A 29 -42.69 1.63 36.57
C LEU A 29 -42.43 0.75 37.80
N GLN A 30 -42.63 -0.57 37.65
CA GLN A 30 -42.39 -1.52 38.73
C GLN A 30 -40.90 -1.79 38.92
N THR A 31 -40.48 -1.87 40.19
CA THR A 31 -39.13 -2.25 40.59
C THR A 31 -39.17 -3.55 41.38
N HIS A 32 -38.14 -4.38 41.24
CA HIS A 32 -37.95 -5.60 42.01
C HIS A 32 -36.55 -5.55 42.63
N GLU A 33 -36.47 -5.59 43.97
CA GLU A 33 -35.21 -5.53 44.73
C GLU A 33 -34.33 -4.31 44.37
N GLY A 34 -34.95 -3.15 44.10
CA GLY A 34 -34.22 -1.93 43.71
C GLY A 34 -33.72 -1.89 42.27
N TYR A 35 -34.03 -2.91 41.45
CA TYR A 35 -33.73 -2.94 40.02
C TYR A 35 -34.99 -2.79 39.18
N VAL A 36 -34.84 -2.22 37.98
CA VAL A 36 -35.91 -2.17 36.98
C VAL A 36 -35.71 -3.34 36.02
N THR A 37 -36.75 -4.12 35.78
CA THR A 37 -36.68 -5.25 34.86
C THR A 37 -36.95 -4.78 33.43
N MET A 38 -36.37 -5.47 32.44
CA MET A 38 -36.56 -5.13 31.03
C MET A 38 -38.04 -5.19 30.61
N ASP A 39 -38.82 -6.10 31.19
CA ASP A 39 -40.25 -6.25 30.91
C ASP A 39 -41.06 -5.09 31.48
N SER A 40 -40.77 -4.66 32.72
CA SER A 40 -41.38 -3.45 33.31
C SER A 40 -41.08 -2.19 32.49
N ILE A 41 -39.86 -2.08 31.94
CA ILE A 41 -39.50 -0.94 31.07
C ILE A 41 -40.26 -0.97 29.75
N ARG A 42 -40.36 -2.15 29.11
CA ARG A 42 -41.11 -2.30 27.84
C ARG A 42 -42.59 -1.93 28.00
N LEU A 43 -43.18 -2.27 29.15
CA LEU A 43 -44.57 -1.91 29.46
C LEU A 43 -44.74 -0.41 29.72
N ALA A 44 -43.80 0.22 30.44
CA ALA A 44 -43.89 1.65 30.77
C ALA A 44 -43.47 2.57 29.62
N TYR A 45 -42.61 2.10 28.71
CA TYR A 45 -42.04 2.87 27.60
C TYR A 45 -42.15 2.11 26.26
N PRO A 46 -43.37 1.83 25.78
CA PRO A 46 -43.58 0.98 24.60
C PRO A 46 -43.05 1.60 23.29
N LEU A 47 -42.91 2.94 23.25
CA LEU A 47 -42.44 3.69 22.08
C LEU A 47 -40.91 3.89 22.05
N GLN A 48 -40.18 3.52 23.11
CA GLN A 48 -38.75 3.78 23.24
C GLN A 48 -37.96 2.49 23.02
N SER A 49 -37.19 2.45 21.93
CA SER A 49 -36.32 1.31 21.62
C SER A 49 -35.08 1.32 22.50
N LEU A 50 -34.96 0.31 23.37
CA LEU A 50 -33.83 0.07 24.28
C LEU A 50 -32.51 -0.35 23.56
N HIS A 51 -32.51 -0.40 22.24
CA HIS A 51 -31.42 -0.96 21.43
C HIS A 51 -30.37 0.06 20.98
N SER A 52 -30.62 1.35 21.21
CA SER A 52 -29.82 2.49 20.69
C SER A 52 -28.30 2.37 20.89
N GLU A 53 -27.82 1.96 22.08
CA GLU A 53 -26.37 1.89 22.34
C GLU A 53 -25.67 0.72 21.63
N ARG A 54 -26.32 -0.45 21.55
CA ARG A 54 -25.75 -1.62 20.85
C ARG A 54 -25.74 -1.39 19.35
N ASP A 55 -26.79 -0.76 18.83
CA ASP A 55 -26.91 -0.45 17.41
C ASP A 55 -25.89 0.62 16.99
N ALA A 56 -25.67 1.65 17.83
CA ALA A 56 -24.62 2.64 17.59
C ALA A 56 -23.21 2.03 17.59
N HIS A 57 -22.92 1.10 18.51
CA HIS A 57 -21.64 0.39 18.53
C HIS A 57 -21.47 -0.50 17.30
N LEU A 58 -22.52 -1.22 16.88
CA LEU A 58 -22.52 -2.05 15.69
C LEU A 58 -22.28 -1.21 14.42
N GLN A 59 -22.97 -0.08 14.28
CA GLN A 59 -22.77 0.86 13.17
C GLN A 59 -21.35 1.42 13.13
N LYS A 60 -20.78 1.79 14.29
CA LYS A 60 -19.39 2.24 14.37
C LYS A 60 -18.42 1.15 13.92
N MET A 61 -18.63 -0.09 14.36
CA MET A 61 -17.81 -1.23 13.96
C MET A 61 -17.91 -1.53 12.46
N GLN A 62 -19.12 -1.45 11.89
CA GLN A 62 -19.34 -1.59 10.45
C GLN A 62 -18.63 -0.49 9.66
N LYS A 63 -18.68 0.76 10.11
CA LYS A 63 -17.96 1.88 9.50
C LYS A 63 -16.44 1.70 9.55
N ILE A 64 -15.91 1.23 10.68
CA ILE A 64 -14.47 0.91 10.80
C ILE A 64 -14.09 -0.19 9.82
N LYS A 65 -14.88 -1.27 9.75
CA LYS A 65 -14.65 -2.37 8.81
C LYS A 65 -14.65 -1.88 7.36
N ALA A 66 -15.66 -1.10 6.96
CA ALA A 66 -15.75 -0.56 5.61
C ALA A 66 -14.54 0.32 5.26
N ASN A 67 -14.12 1.21 6.17
CA ASN A 67 -12.95 2.06 5.97
C ASN A 67 -11.65 1.25 5.87
N ALA A 68 -11.50 0.20 6.69
CA ALA A 68 -10.33 -0.67 6.64
C ALA A 68 -10.26 -1.43 5.31
N MET A 69 -11.39 -1.97 4.82
CA MET A 69 -11.45 -2.66 3.53
C MET A 69 -11.13 -1.71 2.36
N TYR A 70 -11.66 -0.48 2.39
CA TYR A 70 -11.35 0.52 1.37
C TYR A 70 -9.86 0.87 1.34
N LYS A 71 -9.25 1.11 2.52
CA LYS A 71 -7.81 1.41 2.62
C LYS A 71 -6.95 0.23 2.16
N ALA A 72 -7.29 -0.99 2.55
CA ALA A 72 -6.57 -2.18 2.10
C ALA A 72 -6.63 -2.32 0.58
N HIS A 73 -7.80 -2.13 -0.02
CA HIS A 73 -7.96 -2.21 -1.47
C HIS A 73 -7.19 -1.10 -2.21
N ALA A 74 -7.21 0.13 -1.69
CA ALA A 74 -6.43 1.24 -2.26
C ALA A 74 -4.92 0.95 -2.21
N VAL A 75 -4.42 0.39 -1.11
CA VAL A 75 -3.01 -0.01 -0.98
C VAL A 75 -2.67 -1.13 -1.97
N ASP A 76 -3.53 -2.13 -2.15
CA ASP A 76 -3.31 -3.23 -3.08
C ASP A 76 -3.28 -2.76 -4.55
N VAL A 77 -4.16 -1.82 -4.93
CA VAL A 77 -4.18 -1.22 -6.26
C VAL A 77 -2.87 -0.47 -6.54
N VAL A 78 -2.46 0.42 -5.63
CA VAL A 78 -1.20 1.17 -5.77
C VAL A 78 0.01 0.23 -5.80
N LYS A 79 0.01 -0.83 -4.98
CA LYS A 79 1.07 -1.83 -4.99
C LYS A 79 1.18 -2.52 -6.35
N ARG A 80 0.05 -2.95 -6.93
CA ARG A 80 0.03 -3.61 -8.24
C ARG A 80 0.49 -2.69 -9.36
N GLU A 81 0.06 -1.43 -9.36
CA GLU A 81 0.51 -0.43 -10.33
C GLU A 81 2.02 -0.19 -10.25
N ASN A 82 2.56 -0.08 -9.03
CA ASN A 82 3.99 0.06 -8.81
C ASN A 82 4.78 -1.18 -9.27
N GLU A 83 4.30 -2.39 -8.98
CA GLU A 83 4.93 -3.63 -9.45
C GLU A 83 4.97 -3.68 -10.99
N GLN A 84 3.87 -3.29 -11.65
CA GLN A 84 3.82 -3.25 -13.11
C GLN A 84 4.76 -2.19 -13.71
N ALA A 85 4.84 -1.01 -13.09
CA ALA A 85 5.79 0.04 -13.49
C ALA A 85 7.24 -0.43 -13.34
N LEU A 86 7.59 -1.05 -12.22
CA LEU A 86 8.92 -1.61 -11.96
C LEU A 86 9.28 -2.70 -12.97
N MET A 87 8.36 -3.62 -13.26
CA MET A 87 8.58 -4.66 -14.27
C MET A 87 8.83 -4.06 -15.66
N THR A 88 8.12 -3.00 -16.01
CA THR A 88 8.32 -2.28 -17.27
C THR A 88 9.69 -1.63 -17.33
N ILE A 89 10.11 -0.94 -16.27
CA ILE A 89 11.44 -0.31 -16.16
C ILE A 89 12.54 -1.36 -16.23
N ILE A 90 12.39 -2.50 -15.56
CA ILE A 90 13.36 -3.59 -15.61
C ILE A 90 13.48 -4.14 -17.04
N ALA A 91 12.35 -4.32 -17.74
CA ALA A 91 12.37 -4.81 -19.11
C ALA A 91 13.05 -3.81 -20.07
N THR A 92 12.79 -2.51 -19.93
CA THR A 92 13.44 -1.48 -20.76
C THR A 92 14.93 -1.39 -20.48
N LEU A 93 15.34 -1.42 -19.21
CA LEU A 93 16.74 -1.41 -18.81
C LEU A 93 17.48 -2.65 -19.35
N LYS A 94 16.90 -3.84 -19.23
CA LYS A 94 17.47 -5.08 -19.79
C LYS A 94 17.65 -4.98 -21.31
N SER A 95 16.64 -4.48 -22.02
CA SER A 95 16.74 -4.30 -23.48
C SER A 95 17.80 -3.26 -23.86
N SER A 96 17.91 -2.17 -23.10
CA SER A 96 18.93 -1.15 -23.35
C SER A 96 20.33 -1.68 -23.07
N LEU A 97 20.51 -2.42 -21.97
CA LEU A 97 21.79 -3.04 -21.63
C LEU A 97 22.24 -3.99 -22.73
N TYR A 98 21.36 -4.89 -23.18
CA TYR A 98 21.67 -5.82 -24.26
C TYR A 98 22.06 -5.11 -25.57
N LYS A 99 21.41 -3.98 -25.89
CA LYS A 99 21.77 -3.17 -27.07
C LYS A 99 23.15 -2.53 -26.93
N GLU A 100 23.49 -2.04 -25.74
CA GLU A 100 24.81 -1.45 -25.49
C GLU A 100 25.92 -2.51 -25.44
N GLU A 101 25.64 -3.70 -24.88
CA GLU A 101 26.54 -4.85 -24.94
C GLU A 101 26.85 -5.25 -26.38
N LEU A 102 25.83 -5.39 -27.22
CA LEU A 102 26.01 -5.72 -28.64
C LEU A 102 26.82 -4.65 -29.40
N LYS A 103 26.57 -3.36 -29.12
CA LYS A 103 27.37 -2.28 -29.71
C LYS A 103 28.82 -2.35 -29.23
N ASN A 104 29.04 -2.64 -27.97
CA ASN A 104 30.38 -2.77 -27.41
C ASN A 104 31.16 -3.93 -28.04
N GLU A 105 30.51 -5.09 -28.20
CA GLU A 105 31.08 -6.23 -28.95
C GLU A 105 31.42 -5.85 -30.39
N HIS A 106 30.54 -5.10 -31.06
CA HIS A 106 30.81 -4.60 -32.40
C HIS A 106 32.02 -3.66 -32.44
N HIS A 107 32.13 -2.71 -31.51
CA HIS A 107 33.28 -1.81 -31.43
C HIS A 107 34.59 -2.58 -31.19
N GLN A 108 34.58 -3.59 -30.31
CA GLN A 108 35.75 -4.45 -30.09
C GLN A 108 36.18 -5.14 -31.38
N MET A 109 35.24 -5.69 -32.14
CA MET A 109 35.53 -6.31 -33.44
C MET A 109 36.14 -5.31 -34.43
N VAL A 110 35.59 -4.09 -34.50
CA VAL A 110 36.13 -3.03 -35.38
C VAL A 110 37.54 -2.61 -34.96
N PHE A 111 37.84 -2.53 -33.66
CA PHE A 111 39.19 -2.22 -33.18
C PHE A 111 40.19 -3.33 -33.52
N ILE A 112 39.78 -4.60 -33.40
CA ILE A 112 40.61 -5.75 -33.80
C ILE A 112 40.92 -5.67 -35.30
N GLU A 113 39.90 -5.49 -36.14
CA GLU A 113 40.07 -5.38 -37.60
C GLU A 113 40.95 -4.17 -37.98
N LEU A 114 40.81 -3.05 -37.26
CA LEU A 114 41.65 -1.87 -37.46
C LEU A 114 43.11 -2.17 -37.11
N GLY A 115 43.37 -2.86 -36.00
CA GLY A 115 44.70 -3.30 -35.60
C GLY A 115 45.35 -4.19 -36.66
N GLU A 116 44.63 -5.21 -37.16
CA GLU A 116 45.10 -6.09 -38.23
C GLU A 116 45.44 -5.32 -39.51
N ARG A 117 44.59 -4.36 -39.91
CA ARG A 117 44.82 -3.53 -41.09
C ARG A 117 46.03 -2.62 -40.93
N LEU A 118 46.25 -2.08 -39.72
CA LEU A 118 47.42 -1.26 -39.42
C LEU A 118 48.71 -2.09 -39.41
N GLU A 119 48.68 -3.32 -38.90
CA GLU A 119 49.84 -4.23 -38.95
C GLU A 119 50.23 -4.56 -40.41
N LEU A 120 49.24 -4.78 -41.28
CA LEU A 120 49.48 -4.96 -42.71
C LEU A 120 50.05 -3.70 -43.36
N LEU A 121 49.56 -2.52 -42.98
CA LEU A 121 50.06 -1.24 -43.50
C LEU A 121 51.51 -0.98 -43.08
N GLU A 122 51.90 -1.37 -41.86
CA GLU A 122 53.27 -1.25 -41.36
C GLU A 122 54.27 -2.04 -42.20
N LYS A 123 53.87 -3.24 -42.64
CA LYS A 123 54.70 -4.12 -43.49
C LYS A 123 54.97 -3.50 -44.87
N CYS A 124 54.08 -2.62 -45.34
CA CYS A 124 54.18 -1.95 -46.64
C CYS A 124 54.74 -0.52 -46.56
N CYS A 125 54.96 0.03 -45.36
CA CYS A 125 55.36 1.43 -45.16
C CYS A 125 56.88 1.67 -45.22
N HIS A 126 57.25 2.87 -45.66
CA HIS A 126 58.63 3.37 -45.63
C HIS A 126 59.07 3.67 -44.19
N GLN A 127 60.39 3.70 -43.97
CA GLN A 127 61.00 3.80 -42.64
C GLN A 127 60.59 5.07 -41.85
N GLN A 128 60.17 6.13 -42.55
CA GLN A 128 59.71 7.39 -41.95
C GLN A 128 58.28 7.32 -41.39
N ASP A 129 57.41 6.46 -41.95
CA ASP A 129 56.00 6.36 -41.56
C ASP A 129 55.76 5.31 -40.46
N LYS A 130 56.77 4.50 -40.14
CA LYS A 130 56.66 3.44 -39.12
C LYS A 130 56.53 3.94 -37.69
N GLN A 131 57.13 5.10 -37.36
CA GLN A 131 57.03 5.70 -36.02
C GLN A 131 55.60 6.17 -35.69
N PRO A 132 54.96 7.04 -36.49
CA PRO A 132 53.59 7.46 -36.22
C PRO A 132 52.58 6.31 -36.30
N LEU A 133 52.85 5.28 -37.11
CA LEU A 133 52.00 4.09 -37.17
C LEU A 133 52.07 3.24 -35.90
N ASN A 134 53.26 3.06 -35.32
CA ASN A 134 53.44 2.38 -34.04
C ASN A 134 52.80 3.16 -32.89
N GLU A 135 52.88 4.50 -32.90
CA GLU A 135 52.17 5.33 -31.92
C GLU A 135 50.65 5.14 -31.99
N LEU A 136 50.09 5.06 -33.21
CA LEU A 136 48.67 4.81 -33.43
C LEU A 136 48.24 3.40 -32.96
N GLN A 137 49.04 2.36 -33.27
CA GLN A 137 48.78 1.00 -32.79
C GLN A 137 48.80 0.91 -31.26
N ASN A 138 49.82 1.48 -30.62
CA ASN A 138 49.91 1.54 -29.16
C ASN A 138 48.72 2.28 -28.53
N TRP A 139 48.22 3.34 -29.18
CA TRP A 139 47.03 4.05 -28.70
C TRP A 139 45.76 3.19 -28.84
N ILE A 140 45.59 2.47 -29.95
CA ILE A 140 44.45 1.56 -30.15
C ILE A 140 44.47 0.45 -29.10
N ASP A 141 45.62 -0.16 -28.83
CA ASP A 141 45.76 -1.22 -27.83
C ASP A 141 45.33 -0.74 -26.43
N GLN A 142 45.59 0.53 -26.10
CA GLN A 142 45.14 1.16 -24.85
C GLN A 142 43.62 1.41 -24.78
N GLN A 143 42.92 1.47 -25.93
CA GLN A 143 41.46 1.67 -25.96
C GLN A 143 40.68 0.34 -25.96
N THR A 144 41.33 -0.77 -26.31
CA THR A 144 40.73 -2.12 -26.30
C THR A 144 40.76 -2.81 -24.93
N HIS A 145 41.54 -2.31 -23.97
CA HIS A 145 41.72 -2.85 -22.62
C HIS A 145 40.87 -2.13 -21.57
#